data_AF-A0A0S8D6R4-F1
#
_entry.id   AF-A0A0S8D6R4-F1
#
_cell.length_a   1.000
_cell.length_b   1.000
_cell.length_c   1.000
_cell.angle_alpha   90.00
_cell.angle_beta   90.00
_cell.angle_gamma   90.00
#
_symmetry.space_group_name_H-M   'P 1'
#
loop_
_entity.id
_entity.type
_entity.pdbx_description
1 polymer ?
#
loop_
_entity_poly.entity_id
_entity_poly.type
_entity_poly.pdbx_seq_one_letter_code
_entity_poly.pdbx_strand_id
1 'polypeptide(L)'
;MLSCEEVTQLVSESLDRELSLRQRVSTKMHLMMCRLCSRYNKQLAGLREAFRLHAMREEDIDIYPASLSSEARQRIKQALHHTSREPH
;
A
#
# COMPACT_ATOMS: atom_id res chain seq x y z
N MET A 1 20.47 -3.52 -16.59
CA MET A 1 19.95 -2.37 -15.81
C MET A 1 18.44 -2.37 -15.98
N LEU A 2 17.68 -2.07 -14.92
CA LEU A 2 16.24 -1.90 -15.04
C LEU A 2 15.91 -0.59 -15.75
N SER A 3 14.84 -0.58 -16.52
CA SER A 3 14.27 0.63 -17.12
C SER A 3 13.62 1.53 -16.05
N CYS A 4 13.39 2.79 -16.40
CA CYS A 4 12.68 3.70 -15.50
C CYS A 4 11.27 3.18 -15.18
N GLU A 5 10.58 2.57 -16.16
CA GLU A 5 9.23 2.00 -16.00
C GLU A 5 9.22 0.85 -14.99
N GLU A 6 10.13 -0.11 -15.14
CA GLU A 6 10.29 -1.24 -14.22
C GLU A 6 10.60 -0.75 -12.79
N VAL A 7 11.43 0.30 -12.67
CA VAL A 7 11.80 0.86 -11.37
C VAL A 7 10.62 1.60 -10.73
N THR A 8 9.85 2.38 -11.50
CA THR A 8 8.65 3.04 -10.98
C THR A 8 7.61 2.02 -10.50
N GLN A 9 7.44 0.92 -11.24
CA GLN A 9 6.57 -0.17 -10.82
C GLN A 9 7.06 -0.82 -9.52
N LEU A 10 8.35 -1.20 -9.43
CA LEU A 10 8.91 -1.78 -8.22
C LEU A 10 8.84 -0.82 -7.01
N VAL A 11 9.03 0.48 -7.22
CA VAL A 11 8.87 1.49 -6.16
C VAL A 11 7.42 1.54 -5.68
N SER A 12 6.43 1.49 -6.57
CA SER A 12 5.02 1.40 -6.18
C SER A 12 4.75 0.09 -5.43
N GLU A 13 5.17 -1.05 -5.97
CA GLU A 13 4.96 -2.36 -5.34
C GLU A 13 5.62 -2.45 -3.96
N SER A 14 6.75 -1.77 -3.75
CA SER A 14 7.41 -1.71 -2.44
C SER A 14 6.56 -1.08 -1.34
N LEU A 15 5.49 -0.34 -1.72
CA LEU A 15 4.55 0.19 -0.76
C LEU A 15 3.56 -0.86 -0.25
N ASP A 16 3.16 -1.77 -1.12
CA ASP A 16 2.10 -2.75 -0.86
C ASP A 16 2.67 -4.08 -0.36
N ARG A 17 3.86 -4.46 -0.84
CA ARG A 17 4.50 -5.73 -0.53
C ARG A 17 6.00 -5.58 -0.33
N GLU A 18 6.57 -6.57 0.34
CA GLU A 18 8.02 -6.69 0.40
C GLU A 18 8.61 -7.12 -0.94
N LEU A 19 9.56 -6.33 -1.45
CA LEU A 19 10.36 -6.73 -2.61
C LEU A 19 11.41 -7.78 -2.22
N SER A 20 11.77 -8.65 -3.16
CA SER A 20 12.91 -9.56 -3.01
C SER A 20 14.24 -8.78 -2.90
N LEU A 21 15.26 -9.38 -2.31
CA LEU A 21 16.58 -8.75 -2.14
C LEU A 21 17.17 -8.25 -3.47
N ARG A 22 17.05 -9.06 -4.53
CA ARG A 22 17.53 -8.70 -5.88
C ARG A 22 16.82 -7.47 -6.43
N GLN A 23 15.49 -7.40 -6.27
CA GLN A 23 14.70 -6.24 -6.67
C GLN A 23 15.12 -5.00 -5.87
N ARG A 24 15.26 -5.10 -4.54
CA ARG A 24 15.68 -3.97 -3.69
C ARG A 24 17.03 -3.40 -4.12
N VAL A 25 18.02 -4.27 -4.37
CA VAL A 25 19.37 -3.85 -4.81
C VAL A 25 19.31 -3.19 -6.19
N SER A 26 18.57 -3.78 -7.13
CA SER A 26 18.45 -3.26 -8.50
C SER A 26 17.75 -1.90 -8.53
N THR A 27 16.68 -1.74 -7.76
CA THR A 27 15.98 -0.46 -7.57
C THR A 27 16.90 0.58 -6.95
N LYS A 28 17.61 0.25 -5.85
CA LYS A 28 18.57 1.18 -5.22
C LYS A 28 19.66 1.65 -6.18
N MET A 29 20.25 0.74 -6.95
CA MET A 29 21.23 1.08 -8.00
C MET A 29 20.67 2.10 -8.98
N HIS A 30 19.46 1.87 -9.50
CA HIS A 30 18.84 2.80 -10.44
C HIS A 30 18.52 4.16 -9.81
N LEU A 31 18.03 4.20 -8.57
CA LEU A 31 17.74 5.46 -7.86
C LEU A 31 18.99 6.32 -7.60
N MET A 32 20.17 5.72 -7.52
CA MET A 32 21.44 6.45 -7.37
C MET A 32 21.88 7.12 -8.68
N MET A 33 21.58 6.52 -9.84
CA MET A 33 21.98 7.04 -11.15
C MET A 33 20.91 7.91 -11.83
N CYS A 34 19.63 7.70 -11.53
CA CYS A 34 18.52 8.40 -12.18
C CYS A 34 17.84 9.39 -11.23
N ARG A 35 18.04 10.69 -11.50
CA ARG A 35 17.46 11.78 -10.71
C ARG A 35 15.94 11.79 -10.73
N LEU A 36 15.31 11.40 -11.84
CA LEU A 36 13.85 11.37 -11.99
C LEU A 36 13.24 10.30 -11.07
N CYS A 37 13.74 9.07 -11.15
CA CYS A 37 13.29 7.97 -10.31
C CYS A 37 13.55 8.24 -8.83
N SER A 38 14.69 8.87 -8.49
CA SER A 38 14.99 9.33 -7.12
C SER A 38 13.95 10.33 -6.59
N ARG A 39 13.54 11.30 -7.42
CA ARG A 39 12.50 12.27 -7.06
C ARG A 39 11.14 11.61 -6.89
N TYR A 40 10.76 10.74 -7.82
CA TYR A 40 9.52 9.96 -7.74
C TYR A 40 9.43 9.17 -6.44
N ASN A 41 10.49 8.43 -6.09
CA ASN A 41 10.55 7.67 -4.83
C ASN A 41 10.37 8.56 -3.60
N LYS A 42 10.97 9.77 -3.59
CA LYS A 42 10.80 10.74 -2.49
C LYS A 42 9.38 11.30 -2.41
N GLN A 43 8.76 11.62 -3.55
CA GLN A 43 7.38 12.10 -3.60
C GLN A 43 6.43 11.05 -3.04
N LEU A 44 6.61 9.79 -3.46
CA LEU A 44 5.76 8.69 -3.05
C LEU A 44 5.91 8.38 -1.55
N ALA A 45 7.14 8.43 -1.02
CA ALA A 45 7.38 8.33 0.41
C ALA A 45 6.71 9.48 1.20
N GLY A 46 6.76 10.71 0.67
CA GLY A 46 6.09 11.87 1.27
C GLY A 46 4.56 11.72 1.30
N LEU A 47 3.96 11.23 0.23
CA LEU A 47 2.52 10.93 0.18
C LEU A 47 2.12 9.87 1.22
N ARG A 48 2.90 8.78 1.32
CA ARG A 48 2.66 7.73 2.31
C ARG A 48 2.73 8.26 3.74
N GLU A 49 3.70 9.12 4.03
CA GLU A 49 3.84 9.71 5.36
C GLU A 49 2.69 10.67 5.65
N ALA A 50 2.30 11.51 4.70
CA ALA A 50 1.13 12.38 4.85
C ALA A 50 -0.14 11.58 5.15
N PHE A 51 -0.41 10.49 4.40
CA PHE A 51 -1.55 9.62 4.68
C PHE A 51 -1.47 8.94 6.04
N ARG A 52 -0.27 8.52 6.48
CA ARG A 52 -0.08 7.97 7.83
C ARG A 52 -0.36 8.99 8.92
N LEU A 53 0.14 10.22 8.78
CA LEU A 53 -0.11 11.30 9.73
C LEU A 53 -1.61 11.66 9.78
N HIS A 54 -2.31 11.64 8.65
CA HIS A 54 -3.75 11.83 8.60
C HIS A 54 -4.53 10.68 9.25
N ALA A 55 -4.14 9.43 9.01
CA ALA A 55 -4.74 8.26 9.66
C ALA A 55 -4.46 8.21 11.17
N MET A 56 -3.30 8.71 11.62
CA MET A 56 -2.97 8.80 13.05
C MET A 56 -3.65 10.00 13.74
N ARG A 57 -4.00 11.07 12.99
CA ARG A 57 -4.82 12.19 13.49
C ARG A 57 -6.31 11.86 13.67
N GLU A 58 -6.73 10.64 13.35
CA GLU A 58 -8.09 10.16 13.67
C GLU A 58 -8.32 9.98 15.18
N GLU A 59 -7.31 10.11 16.06
CA GLU A 59 -7.55 10.26 17.50
C GLU A 59 -8.30 11.56 17.88
N ASP A 60 -8.46 12.52 16.96
CA ASP A 60 -9.27 13.74 17.12
C ASP A 60 -10.42 13.88 16.10
N ILE A 61 -10.79 12.84 15.35
CA ILE A 61 -11.97 12.85 14.45
C ILE A 61 -12.99 11.81 14.92
N ASP A 62 -13.54 12.04 16.10
CA ASP A 62 -14.75 11.41 16.65
C ASP A 62 -16.03 11.81 15.88
N ILE A 63 -16.03 11.76 14.55
CA ILE A 63 -17.25 12.07 13.76
C ILE A 63 -17.76 10.85 12.99
N TYR A 64 -16.91 9.88 12.68
CA TYR A 64 -17.35 8.58 12.18
C TYR A 64 -16.48 7.49 12.81
N PRO A 65 -17.02 6.61 13.67
CA PRO A 65 -16.29 5.41 14.03
C PRO A 65 -16.03 4.66 12.72
N ALA A 66 -14.77 4.37 12.41
CA ALA A 66 -14.37 3.48 11.33
C ALA A 66 -14.78 2.01 11.63
N SER A 67 -16.01 1.82 12.11
CA SER A 67 -16.68 0.54 12.21
C SER A 67 -17.69 0.47 11.08
N LEU A 68 -17.67 -0.67 10.38
CA LEU A 68 -18.79 -1.08 9.53
C LEU A 68 -20.11 -0.90 10.28
N SER A 69 -21.15 -0.45 9.57
CA SER A 69 -22.52 -0.54 10.08
C SER A 69 -22.82 -1.98 10.47
N SER A 70 -23.71 -2.17 11.44
CA SER A 70 -24.15 -3.51 11.87
C SER A 70 -24.63 -4.36 10.68
N GLU A 71 -25.31 -3.74 9.72
CA GLU A 71 -25.77 -4.36 8.49
C GLU A 71 -24.61 -4.79 7.58
N ALA A 72 -23.64 -3.90 7.30
CA ALA A 72 -22.49 -4.20 6.46
C ALA A 72 -21.64 -5.32 7.08
N ARG A 73 -21.45 -5.29 8.41
CA ARG A 73 -20.76 -6.34 9.17
C ARG A 73 -21.49 -7.68 9.06
N GLN A 74 -22.81 -7.69 9.19
CA GLN A 74 -23.61 -8.91 9.10
C GLN A 74 -23.59 -9.53 7.69
N ARG A 75 -23.68 -8.70 6.65
CA ARG A 75 -23.55 -9.14 5.25
C ARG A 75 -22.20 -9.81 4.98
N ILE A 76 -21.10 -9.21 5.44
CA ILE A 76 -19.75 -9.78 5.27
C ILE A 76 -19.64 -11.12 6.02
N LYS A 77 -20.17 -11.20 7.24
CA LYS A 77 -20.18 -12.45 8.02
C LYS A 77 -20.96 -13.56 7.31
N GLN A 78 -22.13 -13.24 6.74
CA GLN A 78 -22.93 -14.20 5.97
C GLN A 78 -22.20 -14.68 4.70
N ALA A 79 -21.55 -13.78 3.98
CA ALA A 79 -20.77 -14.12 2.79
C ALA A 79 -19.61 -15.08 3.13
N LEU A 80 -18.83 -14.79 4.18
CA LEU A 80 -17.73 -15.68 4.63
C LEU A 80 -18.25 -17.07 5.04
N HIS A 81 -19.40 -17.15 5.69
CA HIS A 81 -20.03 -18.44 6.02
C HIS A 81 -20.55 -19.20 4.79
N HIS A 82 -21.00 -18.51 3.74
CA HIS A 82 -21.40 -19.15 2.48
C HIS A 82 -20.19 -19.76 1.76
N THR A 83 -19.09 -19.00 1.63
CA THR A 83 -17.87 -19.49 0.98
C THR A 83 -17.20 -20.63 1.75
N SER A 84 -17.41 -20.71 3.07
CA SER A 84 -16.92 -21.81 3.91
C SER A 84 -17.81 -23.07 3.89
N ARG A 85 -19.01 -22.99 3.30
CA ARG A 85 -20.02 -24.06 3.26
C ARG A 85 -20.24 -24.68 1.88
N GLU A 86 -19.65 -24.12 0.83
CA GLU A 86 -19.54 -24.81 -0.46
C GLU A 86 -18.40 -25.85 -0.34
N PRO A 87 -18.71 -27.16 -0.36
CA PRO A 87 -17.68 -28.15 -0.58
C PRO A 87 -17.29 -28.06 -2.06
N HIS A 88 -16.00 -28.09 -2.33
CA HIS A 88 -15.54 -28.58 -3.63
C HIS A 88 -15.96 -30.04 -3.78
#